data_AF-A0A389LXG0-F1
#
_entry.id   AF-A0A389LXG0-F1
#
_cell.length_a   1.000
_cell.length_b   1.000
_cell.length_c   1.000
_cell.angle_alpha   90.00
_cell.angle_beta   90.00
_cell.angle_gamma   90.00
#
_symmetry.space_group_name_H-M   'P 1'
#
loop_
_entity.id
_entity.type
_entity.pdbx_description
1 polymer ?
#
loop_
_entity_poly.entity_id
_entity_poly.type
_entity_poly.pdbx_seq_one_letter_code
_entity_poly.pdbx_strand_id
1 'polypeptide(L)'
;MYLFGLLLTITVVASPVGLGLMQLGKFLFWPFGNSMTSKDAVNIEQNPAWKVYSTIVMILYFPFGLIYLIVAIAQIIALCFTLVGIPIAMVLAKSLSTYLNPVNKICVSSDVVDEINRRKAQAYLEGNA
;
A
#
# COMPACT_ATOMS: atom_id res chain seq x y z
N MET A 1 5.11 -13.54 2.28
CA MET A 1 4.87 -12.18 2.82
C MET A 1 4.79 -12.12 4.34
N TYR A 2 3.87 -12.82 5.02
CA TYR A 2 3.65 -12.64 6.48
C TYR A 2 4.85 -13.00 7.36
N LEU A 3 5.54 -14.12 7.11
CA LEU A 3 6.75 -14.49 7.87
C LEU A 3 7.88 -13.45 7.71
N PHE A 4 8.04 -12.93 6.50
CA PHE A 4 9.08 -11.94 6.18
C PHE A 4 8.74 -10.55 6.74
N GLY A 5 7.45 -10.17 6.73
CA GLY A 5 6.95 -8.97 7.39
C GLY A 5 7.11 -9.03 8.90
N LEU A 6 6.79 -10.17 9.52
CA LEU A 6 7.01 -10.41 10.95
C LEU A 6 8.51 -10.33 11.30
N LEU A 7 9.38 -10.94 10.50
CA LEU A 7 10.83 -10.92 10.70
C LEU A 7 11.42 -9.50 10.57
N LEU A 8 10.92 -8.70 9.63
CA LEU A 8 11.27 -7.28 9.50
C LEU A 8 10.68 -6.40 10.61
N THR A 9 9.52 -6.75 11.16
CA THR A 9 8.96 -6.07 12.35
C THR A 9 9.76 -6.38 13.61
N ILE A 10 10.32 -7.58 13.74
CA ILE A 10 11.20 -7.95 14.86
C ILE A 10 12.53 -7.19 14.79
N THR A 11 13.05 -6.91 13.59
CA THR A 11 14.16 -5.97 13.42
C THR A 11 13.61 -4.56 13.57
N VAL A 12 13.64 -4.01 14.79
CA VAL A 12 13.11 -2.67 15.15
C VAL A 12 13.34 -1.62 14.06
N VAL A 13 14.52 -1.63 13.42
CA VAL A 13 14.93 -0.74 12.32
C VAL A 13 14.02 -0.77 11.07
N ALA A 14 13.45 -1.93 10.72
CA ALA A 14 12.62 -2.12 9.52
C ALA A 14 11.11 -2.20 9.82
N SER A 15 10.71 -2.01 11.08
CA SER A 15 9.32 -2.03 11.54
C SER A 15 8.32 -1.25 10.67
N PRO A 16 8.56 0.00 10.23
CA PRO A 16 7.59 0.75 9.45
C PRO A 16 7.37 0.15 8.05
N VAL A 17 8.42 -0.43 7.45
CA VAL A 17 8.32 -1.15 6.17
C VAL A 17 7.61 -2.49 6.35
N GLY A 18 7.94 -3.22 7.43
CA GLY A 18 7.28 -4.47 7.79
C GLY A 18 5.76 -4.32 7.95
N LEU A 19 5.31 -3.28 8.66
CA LEU A 19 3.88 -2.98 8.84
C LEU A 19 3.18 -2.67 7.50
N GLY A 20 3.85 -1.94 6.59
CA GLY A 20 3.36 -1.68 5.25
C GLY A 20 3.21 -2.98 4.42
N LEU A 21 4.21 -3.86 4.48
CA LEU A 21 4.17 -5.16 3.80
C LEU A 21 3.11 -6.10 4.38
N MET A 22 2.81 -6.04 5.68
CA MET A 22 1.73 -6.80 6.29
C MET A 22 0.35 -6.33 5.77
N GLN A 23 0.17 -5.02 5.61
CA GLN A 23 -1.07 -4.47 5.03
C GLN A 23 -1.20 -4.83 3.55
N LEU A 24 -0.10 -4.83 2.81
CA LEU A 24 -0.06 -5.37 1.45
C LEU A 24 -0.44 -6.86 1.42
N GLY A 25 0.03 -7.64 2.40
CA GLY A 25 -0.39 -9.03 2.59
C GLY A 25 -1.91 -9.16 2.78
N LYS A 26 -2.51 -8.32 3.63
CA LYS A 26 -3.98 -8.29 3.82
C LYS A 26 -4.74 -7.95 2.53
N PHE A 27 -4.22 -7.02 1.74
CA PHE A 27 -4.79 -6.71 0.41
C PHE A 27 -4.69 -7.93 -0.52
N LEU A 28 -3.56 -8.62 -0.55
CA LEU A 28 -3.37 -9.79 -1.42
C LEU A 28 -4.24 -11.00 -1.02
N PHE A 29 -4.55 -11.16 0.27
CA PHE A 29 -5.49 -12.18 0.76
C PHE A 29 -6.93 -11.93 0.29
N TRP A 30 -7.33 -10.68 0.12
CA TRP A 30 -8.67 -10.32 -0.30
C TRP A 30 -8.65 -9.06 -1.19
N PRO A 31 -8.28 -9.21 -2.48
CA PRO A 31 -7.94 -8.07 -3.34
C PRO A 31 -9.16 -7.32 -3.89
N PHE A 32 -10.36 -7.91 -3.80
CA PHE A 32 -11.59 -7.33 -4.36
C PHE A 32 -12.45 -6.58 -3.34
N GLY A 33 -12.39 -6.95 -2.06
CA GLY A 33 -13.12 -6.25 -0.97
C GLY A 33 -12.26 -5.32 -0.13
N ASN A 34 -10.96 -5.24 -0.40
CA ASN A 34 -10.06 -4.29 0.25
C ASN A 34 -9.41 -3.37 -0.79
N SER A 35 -9.12 -2.14 -0.38
CA SER A 35 -8.44 -1.14 -1.18
C SER A 35 -7.35 -0.45 -0.37
N MET A 36 -6.28 -0.06 -1.05
CA MET A 36 -5.14 0.63 -0.44
C MET A 36 -5.35 2.14 -0.50
N THR A 37 -5.62 2.75 0.66
CA THR A 37 -5.77 4.20 0.80
C THR A 37 -4.57 4.82 1.52
N SER A 38 -4.40 6.13 1.39
CA SER A 38 -3.36 6.86 2.12
C SER A 38 -3.75 7.04 3.59
N LYS A 39 -2.79 6.96 4.51
CA LYS A 39 -3.03 7.13 5.96
C LYS A 39 -3.68 8.47 6.30
N ASP A 40 -3.31 9.53 5.58
CA ASP A 40 -3.88 10.86 5.75
C ASP A 40 -5.38 10.90 5.43
N ALA A 41 -5.87 10.04 4.53
CA ALA A 41 -7.28 9.98 4.16
C ALA A 41 -8.17 9.33 5.24
N VAL A 42 -7.57 8.61 6.19
CA VAL A 42 -8.28 7.85 7.24
C VAL A 42 -8.11 8.52 8.62
N ASN A 43 -7.51 9.72 8.67
CA ASN A 43 -7.38 10.52 9.89
C ASN A 43 -6.78 9.73 11.07
N ILE A 44 -5.85 8.82 10.78
CA ILE A 44 -5.16 8.07 11.84
C ILE A 44 -4.15 9.03 12.46
N GLU A 45 -4.40 9.46 13.71
CA GLU A 45 -3.44 10.21 14.52
C GLU A 45 -2.13 9.44 14.59
N GLN A 46 -1.09 9.99 13.96
CA GLN A 46 0.26 9.47 14.07
C GLN A 46 1.07 10.41 14.95
N ASN A 47 1.78 9.83 15.91
CA ASN A 47 2.77 10.57 16.67
C ASN A 47 3.82 11.16 15.70
N PRO A 48 4.15 12.46 15.78
CA PRO A 48 5.12 13.10 14.91
C PRO A 48 6.48 12.38 14.87
N ALA A 49 6.92 11.80 16.00
CA ALA A 49 8.16 11.03 16.06
C ALA A 49 8.11 9.77 15.17
N TRP A 50 6.96 9.09 15.15
CA TRP A 50 6.74 7.91 14.31
C TRP A 50 6.69 8.27 12.82
N LYS A 51 6.12 9.43 12.48
CA LYS A 51 6.06 9.94 11.10
C LYS A 51 7.46 10.24 10.55
N VAL A 52 8.30 10.93 11.33
CA VAL A 52 9.68 11.23 10.93
C VAL A 52 10.49 9.94 10.78
N TYR A 53 10.40 9.04 11.75
CA TYR A 53 11.07 7.73 11.70
C TYR A 53 10.66 6.93 10.46
N SER A 54 9.36 6.85 10.20
CA SER A 54 8.78 6.18 9.03
C SER A 54 9.29 6.76 7.71
N THR A 55 9.41 8.08 7.59
CA THR A 55 9.93 8.76 6.39
C THR A 55 11.42 8.46 6.17
N ILE A 56 12.23 8.44 7.23
CA ILE A 56 13.66 8.13 7.12
C ILE A 56 13.86 6.71 6.58
N VAL A 57 13.15 5.73 7.14
CA VAL A 57 13.23 4.34 6.68
C VAL A 57 12.69 4.19 5.25
N MET A 58 11.66 4.95 4.87
CA MET A 58 11.15 4.96 3.50
C MET A 58 12.20 5.45 2.49
N ILE A 59 12.91 6.54 2.80
CA ILE A 59 13.97 7.08 1.94
C ILE A 59 15.09 6.03 1.77
N LEU A 60 15.46 5.35 2.86
CA LEU A 60 16.45 4.28 2.83
C LEU A 60 15.99 3.08 1.98
N TYR A 61 14.69 2.77 1.99
CA TYR A 61 14.08 1.66 1.24
C TYR A 61 13.88 1.97 -0.25
N PHE A 62 13.72 3.25 -0.63
CA PHE A 62 13.45 3.70 -1.99
C PHE A 62 14.29 3.01 -3.10
N PRO A 63 15.64 2.89 -3.00
CA PRO A 63 16.43 2.20 -4.02
C PRO A 63 16.08 0.71 -4.16
N PHE A 64 15.78 0.02 -3.05
CA PHE A 64 15.36 -1.39 -3.08
C PHE A 64 13.94 -1.54 -3.64
N GLY A 65 13.03 -0.63 -3.27
CA GLY A 65 11.66 -0.60 -3.80
C GLY A 65 11.61 -0.39 -5.31
N LEU A 66 12.52 0.42 -5.87
CA LEU A 66 12.60 0.66 -7.31
C LEU A 66 13.01 -0.59 -8.09
N ILE A 67 13.99 -1.35 -7.59
CA ILE A 67 14.41 -2.62 -8.20
C ILE A 67 13.23 -3.62 -8.17
N TYR A 68 12.55 -3.72 -7.03
CA TYR A 68 11.41 -4.61 -6.88
C TYR A 68 10.24 -4.23 -7.78
N LEU A 69 10.00 -2.94 -7.97
CA LEU A 69 9.00 -2.41 -8.92
C LEU A 69 9.27 -2.90 -10.35
N ILE A 70 10.52 -2.78 -10.83
CA ILE A 70 10.89 -3.18 -12.19
C ILE A 70 10.62 -4.68 -12.40
N VAL A 71 11.00 -5.51 -11.42
CA VAL A 71 10.71 -6.95 -11.44
C VAL A 71 9.20 -7.23 -11.44
N ALA A 72 8.43 -6.51 -10.63
CA ALA A 72 6.98 -6.65 -10.58
C ALA A 72 6.30 -6.25 -11.89
N ILE A 73 6.77 -5.20 -12.56
CA ILE A 73 6.27 -4.79 -13.89
C ILE A 73 6.56 -5.89 -14.93
N ALA A 74 7.77 -6.45 -14.94
CA ALA A 74 8.11 -7.55 -15.84
C ALA A 74 7.20 -8.77 -15.60
N GLN A 75 6.89 -9.08 -14.33
CA GLN A 75 5.94 -10.14 -13.95
C GLN A 75 4.52 -9.85 -14.42
N ILE A 76 4.03 -8.61 -14.28
CA ILE A 76 2.69 -8.21 -14.76
C ILE A 76 2.60 -8.42 -16.27
N ILE A 77 3.62 -7.98 -17.03
CA ILE A 77 3.67 -8.16 -18.48
C ILE A 77 3.65 -9.65 -18.84
N ALA A 78 4.43 -10.48 -18.14
CA ALA A 78 4.44 -11.93 -18.36
C ALA A 78 3.07 -12.58 -18.09
N LEU A 79 2.38 -12.17 -17.00
CA LEU A 79 1.08 -12.70 -16.61
C LEU A 79 -0.05 -12.28 -17.57
N CYS A 80 0.06 -11.10 -18.18
CA CYS A 80 -0.90 -10.61 -19.18
C CYS A 80 -1.00 -11.50 -20.44
N PHE A 81 0.01 -12.32 -20.74
CA PHE A 81 -0.04 -13.24 -21.88
C PHE A 81 -0.92 -14.48 -21.65
N THR A 82 -1.41 -14.70 -20.43
CA THR A 82 -2.25 -15.85 -20.09
C THR A 82 -3.66 -15.40 -19.74
N LEU A 83 -4.70 -16.08 -20.27
CA LEU A 83 -6.11 -15.78 -19.93
C LEU A 83 -6.37 -15.87 -18.41
N VAL A 84 -5.69 -16.79 -17.73
CA VAL A 84 -5.77 -16.98 -16.27
C VAL A 84 -4.98 -15.91 -15.50
N GLY A 85 -3.95 -15.31 -16.12
CA GLY A 85 -3.08 -14.31 -15.48
C GLY A 85 -3.64 -12.89 -15.50
N ILE A 86 -4.63 -12.57 -16.33
CA ILE A 86 -5.30 -11.25 -16.37
C ILE A 86 -5.83 -10.80 -15.00
N PRO A 87 -6.61 -11.61 -14.25
CA PRO A 87 -7.09 -11.19 -12.92
C PRO A 87 -5.93 -10.98 -11.93
N ILE A 88 -4.88 -11.82 -12.00
CA ILE A 88 -3.70 -11.72 -11.12
C ILE A 88 -2.90 -10.44 -11.46
N ALA A 89 -2.74 -10.14 -12.74
CA ALA A 89 -2.08 -8.93 -13.24
C ALA A 89 -2.78 -7.67 -12.74
N MET A 90 -4.12 -7.65 -12.72
CA MET A 90 -4.89 -6.53 -12.17
C MET A 90 -4.62 -6.30 -10.68
N VAL A 91 -4.53 -7.37 -9.88
CA VAL A 91 -4.22 -7.28 -8.44
C VAL A 91 -2.79 -6.76 -8.24
N LEU A 92 -1.82 -7.29 -8.99
CA LEU A 92 -0.43 -6.84 -8.93
C LEU A 92 -0.27 -5.38 -9.34
N ALA A 93 -0.96 -4.95 -10.41
CA ALA A 93 -0.97 -3.56 -10.86
C ALA A 93 -1.54 -2.61 -9.79
N LYS A 94 -2.62 -3.00 -9.09
CA LYS A 94 -3.16 -2.22 -7.96
C LYS A 94 -2.17 -2.13 -6.80
N SER A 95 -1.45 -3.21 -6.50
CA SER A 95 -0.44 -3.22 -5.43
C SER A 95 0.86 -2.48 -5.78
N LEU A 96 1.05 -2.12 -7.05
CA LEU A 96 2.28 -1.54 -7.57
C LEU A 96 2.64 -0.22 -6.88
N SER A 97 1.62 0.60 -6.61
CA SER A 97 1.76 1.85 -5.85
C SER A 97 2.27 1.61 -4.42
N THR A 98 1.95 0.48 -3.82
CA THR A 98 2.37 0.12 -2.45
C THR A 98 3.82 -0.37 -2.41
N TYR A 99 4.36 -0.96 -3.48
CA TYR A 99 5.79 -1.35 -3.51
C TYR A 99 6.74 -0.15 -3.43
N LEU A 100 6.35 0.98 -4.04
CA LEU A 100 7.15 2.22 -3.99
C LEU A 100 7.03 2.96 -2.65
N ASN A 101 5.87 2.88 -2.02
CA ASN A 101 5.60 3.57 -0.76
C ASN A 101 4.78 2.69 0.19
N PRO A 102 5.38 1.65 0.79
CA PRO A 102 4.67 0.75 1.69
C PRO A 102 4.30 1.42 3.01
N VAL A 103 5.03 2.47 3.40
CA VAL A 103 4.96 3.08 4.73
C VAL A 103 3.74 3.99 4.89
N ASN A 104 3.26 4.64 3.83
CA ASN A 104 2.19 5.64 3.91
C ASN A 104 0.81 5.15 3.42
N LYS A 105 0.71 3.87 3.05
CA LYS A 105 -0.54 3.25 2.61
C LYS A 105 -1.11 2.35 3.70
N ILE A 106 -2.44 2.23 3.74
CA ILE A 106 -3.17 1.28 4.59
C ILE A 106 -4.25 0.54 3.82
N CYS A 107 -4.40 -0.73 4.16
CA CYS A 107 -5.43 -1.61 3.62
C CYS A 107 -6.71 -1.45 4.44
N VAL A 108 -7.75 -0.91 3.80
CA VAL A 108 -9.09 -0.72 4.37
C VAL A 108 -10.12 -1.37 3.46
N SER A 109 -11.31 -1.66 3.99
CA SER A 109 -12.41 -2.21 3.18
C SER A 109 -12.84 -1.21 2.09
N SER A 110 -13.26 -1.72 0.93
CA SER A 110 -13.78 -0.92 -0.18
C SER A 110 -14.88 0.04 0.26
N ASP A 111 -15.77 -0.40 1.15
CA ASP A 111 -16.92 0.37 1.60
C ASP A 111 -16.49 1.65 2.35
N VAL A 112 -15.37 1.56 3.09
CA VAL A 112 -14.79 2.69 3.81
C VAL A 112 -14.16 3.69 2.83
N VAL A 113 -13.55 3.20 1.74
CA VAL A 113 -12.98 4.06 0.70
C VAL A 113 -14.08 4.82 -0.05
N ASP A 114 -15.18 4.15 -0.35
CA ASP A 114 -16.31 4.78 -1.05
C ASP A 114 -16.95 5.88 -0.20
N GLU A 115 -17.08 5.68 1.11
CA GLU A 115 -17.55 6.72 2.03
C GLU A 115 -16.58 7.90 2.13
N ILE A 116 -15.26 7.66 2.17
CA ILE A 116 -14.25 8.72 2.14
C ILE A 116 -14.34 9.53 0.85
N ASN A 117 -14.51 8.85 -0.29
CA ASN A 117 -14.65 9.51 -1.59
C ASN A 117 -15.95 10.31 -1.67
N ARG A 118 -17.05 9.80 -1.12
CA ARG A 118 -18.34 10.51 -1.03
C ARG A 118 -18.21 11.79 -0.21
N ARG A 119 -17.55 11.74 0.94
CA ARG A 119 -17.30 12.92 1.79
C ARG A 119 -16.41 13.95 1.10
N LYS A 120 -15.35 13.51 0.41
CA LYS A 120 -14.50 14.42 -0.39
C LYS A 120 -15.26 15.07 -1.53
N ALA A 121 -16.11 14.31 -2.22
CA ALA A 121 -16.95 14.84 -3.29
C ALA A 121 -17.95 15.87 -2.74
N GLN A 122 -18.55 15.63 -1.57
CA GLN A 122 -19.42 16.59 -0.89
C GLN A 122 -18.67 17.88 -0.52
N ALA A 123 -17.49 17.77 0.10
CA ALA A 123 -16.68 18.94 0.46
C ALA A 123 -16.26 19.77 -0.78
N TYR A 124 -15.98 19.11 -1.90
CA TYR A 124 -15.69 19.80 -3.17
C TYR A 124 -16.91 20.54 -3.71
N LEU A 125 -18.11 19.96 -3.64
CA LEU A 125 -19.36 20.61 -4.04
C LEU A 125 -19.72 21.79 -3.13
N GLU A 126 -19.33 21.73 -1.86
CA GLU A 126 -19.54 22.79 -0.86
C GLU A 126 -18.50 23.93 -0.96
N GLY A 127 -17.50 23.82 -1.85
CA GLY A 127 -16.49 24.87 -2.07
C GLY A 127 -15.45 25.01 -0.95
N ASN A 128 -15.41 24.06 0.00
CA ASN A 128 -14.46 24.01 1.12
C ASN A 128 -13.26 23.09 0.78
N ALA A 129 -12.57 23.40 -0.32
CA ALA A 129 -11.33 22.72 -0.73
C ALA A 129 -10.08 23.44 -0.21
#